data_AF-A0A536RJJ1-F1
#
_entry.id   AF-A0A536RJJ1-F1
#
_cell.length_a   1.000
_cell.length_b   1.000
_cell.length_c   1.000
_cell.angle_alpha   90.00
_cell.angle_beta   90.00
_cell.angle_gamma   90.00
#
_symmetry.space_group_name_H-M   'P 1'
#
loop_
_entity.id
_entity.type
_entity.pdbx_description
1 polymer ?
#
loop_
_entity_poly.entity_id
_entity_poly.type
_entity_poly.pdbx_seq_one_letter_code
_entity_poly.pdbx_strand_id
1 'polypeptide(L)'
;MMPLPAAVVYALRHTRGSGQRSEHSEGDRVSEEPRGLSASGDIIGALSDRVSELTKRVGSLESELDSAHKRVAVYEEFDATVRDALSGALRAAHEIRARAENAAQQILEQARDERKMLIKEIERLREERDSLVDEIASNRRSGFSALRGPRREAAVPQEKVSEETTPDSRALAADALRGVFTELLEDIRRQAGTVADAAREANAAAAQAKTAQEQARVAQDEARAAQEEARRALEAQRAAETDRASEAARVAEQAQRATEEAARAAGEARKVAEAQRLAQQQADADRSVEAERATEAARAAQEAMRAAQEAARAAGADRAADAERAAQEVERATAAARAAEEARRAADEARVADAVRLEQQRREDEERRAARWREEEQRRATQWREEEERRDQQRREEEARRAEGARLAAEEVRRTASAEALRIVEAARVAETAARAAQEAARAAEAARAAQPPPVVEEEELFARPSEKPSETPPAAPELTLVEREPVRSVAESEQLTPEREEGAAPTSNIVLMLSPVPSFARLVDIERRIQSLAQVRTLYVRDFRGGVATLAVGLRVPMLVDELWSAIATLEQPRFALQRSGGTSLELRIEGEAGAGVA
;
A
#
# COMPACT_ATOMS: atom_id res chain seq x y z
N MET A 1 43.79 -20.42 26.18
CA MET A 1 43.08 -19.85 27.34
C MET A 1 41.75 -19.33 26.81
N MET A 2 40.70 -20.13 26.92
CA MET A 2 39.33 -19.85 26.44
C MET A 2 38.43 -19.60 27.66
N PRO A 3 37.36 -18.81 27.54
CA PRO A 3 36.16 -19.04 28.32
C PRO A 3 35.04 -19.60 27.42
N LEU A 4 34.49 -20.74 27.85
CA LEU A 4 33.29 -21.38 27.31
C LEU A 4 32.04 -20.65 27.82
N PRO A 5 30.94 -20.57 27.03
CA PRO A 5 29.65 -20.07 27.51
C PRO A 5 28.85 -21.16 28.27
N ALA A 6 28.21 -20.75 29.34
CA ALA A 6 27.37 -21.57 30.22
C ALA A 6 26.02 -21.90 29.57
N ALA A 7 25.65 -23.18 29.58
CA ALA A 7 24.34 -23.67 29.16
C ALA A 7 23.30 -23.46 30.27
N VAL A 8 22.22 -22.75 29.96
CA VAL A 8 21.06 -22.55 30.84
C VAL A 8 20.02 -23.63 30.52
N VAL A 9 19.80 -24.54 31.46
CA VAL A 9 18.81 -25.64 31.36
C VAL A 9 17.44 -25.12 31.80
N TYR A 10 16.49 -25.07 30.87
CA TYR A 10 15.08 -24.78 31.17
C TYR A 10 14.29 -26.09 31.34
N ALA A 11 13.76 -26.34 32.54
CA ALA A 11 12.82 -27.42 32.81
C ALA A 11 11.39 -26.86 32.85
N LEU A 12 10.57 -27.21 31.87
CA LEU A 12 9.14 -26.90 31.84
C LEU A 12 8.32 -28.18 32.09
N ARG A 13 7.50 -28.15 33.14
CA ARG A 13 6.53 -29.19 33.50
C ARG A 13 5.20 -28.89 32.79
N HIS A 14 4.65 -29.89 32.10
CA HIS A 14 3.32 -29.83 31.52
C HIS A 14 2.23 -30.12 32.56
N THR A 15 1.14 -29.35 32.51
CA THR A 15 -0.13 -29.61 33.18
C THR A 15 -1.00 -30.53 32.31
N ARG A 16 -1.49 -31.63 32.88
CA ARG A 16 -2.56 -32.46 32.29
C ARG A 16 -3.89 -31.72 32.45
N GLY A 17 -4.57 -31.44 31.35
CA GLY A 17 -5.94 -30.92 31.33
C GLY A 17 -6.97 -32.03 31.50
N SER A 18 -7.81 -31.88 32.52
CA SER A 18 -8.96 -32.71 32.88
C SER A 18 -10.18 -32.42 32.01
N GLY A 19 -10.73 -33.45 31.37
CA GLY A 19 -12.06 -33.43 30.77
C GLY A 19 -13.12 -33.80 31.81
N GLN A 20 -14.13 -32.95 31.97
CA GLN A 20 -15.30 -33.16 32.81
C GLN A 20 -16.12 -34.39 32.39
N ARG A 21 -16.55 -35.20 33.35
CA ARG A 21 -17.84 -35.88 33.30
C ARG A 21 -18.38 -36.08 34.72
N SER A 22 -19.53 -35.46 34.94
CA SER A 22 -20.46 -35.72 36.02
C SER A 22 -20.89 -37.18 36.04
N GLU A 23 -20.93 -37.81 37.21
CA GLU A 23 -22.00 -38.71 37.63
C GLU A 23 -21.86 -39.06 39.12
N HIS A 24 -23.00 -39.22 39.77
CA HIS A 24 -23.17 -39.62 41.17
C HIS A 24 -22.54 -40.99 41.46
N SER A 25 -21.94 -41.18 42.64
CA SER A 25 -22.23 -42.32 43.51
C SER A 25 -21.51 -42.20 44.86
N GLU A 26 -22.29 -42.35 45.93
CA GLU A 26 -22.03 -43.15 47.14
C GLU A 26 -20.67 -43.07 47.85
N GLY A 27 -20.73 -42.59 49.10
CA GLY A 27 -20.57 -43.47 50.26
C GLY A 27 -19.17 -43.98 50.63
N ASP A 28 -18.77 -43.60 51.84
CA ASP A 28 -18.11 -44.48 52.82
C ASP A 28 -16.70 -45.02 52.48
N ARG A 29 -15.68 -44.43 53.14
CA ARG A 29 -14.88 -45.15 54.15
C ARG A 29 -13.83 -44.24 54.78
N VAL A 30 -13.96 -44.13 56.10
CA VAL A 30 -12.89 -43.82 57.04
C VAL A 30 -11.91 -44.99 57.05
N SER A 31 -10.62 -44.72 56.93
CA SER A 31 -9.53 -45.66 57.29
C SER A 31 -8.37 -44.80 57.76
N GLU A 32 -8.27 -44.58 59.08
CA GLU A 32 -7.45 -45.38 60.02
C GLU A 32 -5.95 -45.11 59.86
N GLU A 33 -5.43 -44.39 60.85
CA GLU A 33 -4.01 -44.22 61.16
C GLU A 33 -3.29 -45.58 61.32
N PRO A 34 -2.04 -45.72 60.88
CA PRO A 34 -1.29 -46.94 61.15
C PRO A 34 -0.67 -46.88 62.56
N ARG A 35 -1.22 -47.65 63.49
CA ARG A 35 -0.56 -48.06 64.72
C ARG A 35 0.42 -49.20 64.47
N GLY A 36 1.63 -49.07 65.03
CA GLY A 36 2.36 -50.20 65.61
C GLY A 36 3.42 -50.85 64.74
N LEU A 37 4.63 -50.29 64.77
CA LEU A 37 5.86 -51.02 64.48
C LEU A 37 6.14 -52.04 65.60
N SER A 38 6.00 -53.33 65.31
CA SER A 38 6.48 -54.43 66.17
C SER A 38 6.61 -55.72 65.34
N ALA A 39 7.82 -56.05 64.88
CA ALA A 39 8.40 -57.40 64.84
C ALA A 39 9.65 -57.43 63.95
N SER A 40 10.76 -57.91 64.50
CA SER A 40 12.06 -58.10 63.83
C SER A 40 12.08 -59.23 62.78
N GLY A 41 10.98 -59.45 62.04
CA GLY A 41 10.75 -60.65 61.20
C GLY A 41 10.68 -60.44 59.69
N ASP A 42 10.22 -59.27 59.19
CA ASP A 42 9.92 -59.07 57.76
C ASP A 42 10.92 -58.14 57.06
N ILE A 43 12.20 -58.33 57.31
CA ILE A 43 13.27 -57.60 56.60
C ILE A 43 13.20 -57.91 55.10
N ILE A 44 12.86 -59.16 54.73
CA ILE A 44 12.76 -59.59 53.34
C ILE A 44 11.54 -58.94 52.65
N GLY A 45 10.39 -58.87 53.33
CA GLY A 45 9.19 -58.18 52.82
C GLY A 45 9.44 -56.69 52.61
N ALA A 46 9.98 -56.01 53.62
CA ALA A 46 10.31 -54.59 53.53
C ALA A 46 11.36 -54.28 52.45
N LEU A 47 12.35 -55.17 52.24
CA LEU A 47 13.33 -55.03 51.16
C LEU A 47 12.68 -55.24 49.79
N SER A 48 11.79 -56.23 49.65
CA SER A 48 11.08 -56.51 48.40
C SER A 48 10.11 -55.38 48.01
N ASP A 49 9.43 -54.79 48.98
CA ASP A 49 8.59 -53.61 48.78
C ASP A 49 9.42 -52.41 48.33
N ARG A 50 10.58 -52.20 48.97
CA ARG A 50 11.48 -51.10 48.62
C ARG A 50 12.14 -51.29 47.25
N VAL A 51 12.48 -52.52 46.86
CA VAL A 51 12.95 -52.85 45.51
C VAL A 51 11.85 -52.63 44.47
N SER A 52 10.60 -53.00 44.80
CA SER A 52 9.45 -52.75 43.94
C SER A 52 9.18 -51.25 43.77
N GLU A 53 9.32 -50.48 44.85
CA GLU A 53 9.22 -49.03 44.81
C GLU A 53 10.36 -48.39 44.02
N LEU A 54 11.60 -48.85 44.20
CA LEU A 54 12.75 -48.38 43.42
C LEU A 54 12.55 -48.69 41.93
N THR A 55 12.07 -49.87 41.59
CA THR A 55 11.81 -50.27 40.20
C THR A 55 10.75 -49.38 39.56
N LYS A 56 9.68 -49.06 40.30
CA LYS A 56 8.66 -48.08 39.86
C LYS A 56 9.25 -46.68 39.68
N ARG A 57 10.11 -46.23 40.60
CA ARG A 57 10.79 -44.93 40.51
C ARG A 57 11.75 -44.88 39.33
N VAL A 58 12.51 -45.94 39.06
CA VAL A 58 13.41 -46.05 37.90
C VAL A 58 12.60 -45.97 36.61
N GLY A 59 11.52 -46.74 36.47
CA GLY A 59 10.65 -46.66 35.28
C GLY A 59 10.01 -45.29 35.09
N SER A 60 9.62 -44.61 36.19
CA SER A 60 9.14 -43.22 36.12
C SER A 60 10.22 -42.26 35.61
N LEU A 61 11.43 -42.36 36.16
CA LEU A 61 12.57 -41.52 35.78
C LEU A 61 13.01 -41.76 34.33
N GLU A 62 13.00 -43.01 33.87
CA GLU A 62 13.26 -43.34 32.46
C GLU A 62 12.22 -42.70 31.54
N SER A 63 10.94 -42.76 31.89
CA SER A 63 9.89 -42.09 31.10
C SER A 63 10.01 -40.56 31.12
N GLU A 64 10.42 -39.97 32.25
CA GLU A 64 10.66 -38.54 32.38
C GLU A 64 11.87 -38.11 31.54
N LEU A 65 12.94 -38.91 31.54
CA LEU A 65 14.13 -38.71 30.73
C LEU A 65 13.81 -38.77 29.23
N ASP A 66 13.06 -39.79 28.79
CA ASP A 66 12.60 -39.91 27.41
C ASP A 66 11.71 -38.73 26.99
N SER A 67 10.85 -38.26 27.90
CA SER A 67 10.05 -37.06 27.66
C SER A 67 10.91 -35.80 27.53
N ALA A 68 11.99 -35.70 28.32
CA ALA A 68 12.92 -34.58 28.26
C ALA A 68 13.74 -34.60 26.98
N HIS A 69 14.24 -35.77 26.55
CA HIS A 69 14.94 -35.91 25.27
C HIS A 69 14.06 -35.54 24.07
N LYS A 70 12.78 -35.94 24.07
CA LYS A 70 11.83 -35.52 23.03
C LYS A 70 11.61 -34.02 23.01
N ARG A 71 11.51 -33.37 24.18
CA ARG A 71 11.40 -31.90 24.25
C ARG A 71 12.66 -31.20 23.74
N VAL A 72 13.84 -31.70 24.10
CA VAL A 72 15.12 -31.14 23.62
C VAL A 72 15.21 -31.27 22.10
N ALA A 73 14.86 -32.42 21.52
CA ALA A 73 14.85 -32.60 20.08
C ALA A 73 13.94 -31.59 19.35
N VAL A 74 12.74 -31.32 19.89
CA VAL A 74 11.84 -30.30 19.33
C VAL A 74 12.45 -28.90 19.40
N TYR A 75 13.14 -28.54 20.48
CA TYR A 75 13.82 -27.25 20.57
C TYR A 75 15.00 -27.15 19.61
N GLU A 76 15.75 -28.24 19.41
CA GLU A 76 16.85 -28.28 18.44
C GLU A 76 16.34 -28.12 16.99
N GLU A 77 15.23 -28.76 16.64
CA GLU A 77 14.56 -28.58 15.34
C GLU A 77 14.04 -27.16 15.16
N PHE A 78 13.44 -26.59 16.21
CA PHE A 78 12.97 -25.20 16.19
C PHE A 78 14.13 -24.22 16.00
N ASP A 79 15.23 -24.40 16.73
CA ASP A 79 16.42 -23.55 16.58
C ASP A 79 17.07 -23.68 15.21
N ALA A 80 17.08 -24.88 14.62
CA ALA A 80 17.52 -25.08 13.25
C ALA A 80 16.64 -24.30 12.26
N THR A 81 15.33 -24.33 12.46
CA THR A 81 14.35 -23.58 11.64
C THR A 81 14.55 -22.07 11.78
N VAL A 82 14.77 -21.56 13.00
CA VAL A 82 15.03 -20.14 13.26
C VAL A 82 16.35 -19.71 12.61
N ARG A 83 17.41 -20.53 12.71
CA ARG A 83 18.70 -20.24 12.06
C ARG A 83 18.58 -20.20 10.54
N ASP A 84 17.83 -21.12 9.95
CA ASP A 84 17.63 -21.14 8.50
C ASP A 84 16.82 -19.92 8.03
N ALA A 85 15.72 -19.60 8.73
CA ALA A 85 14.91 -18.40 8.47
C ALA A 85 15.72 -17.10 8.59
N LEU A 86 16.58 -16.99 9.62
CA LEU A 86 17.48 -15.85 9.79
C LEU A 86 18.49 -15.76 8.64
N SER A 87 19.06 -16.90 8.22
CA SER A 87 20.00 -16.94 7.09
C SER A 87 19.32 -16.54 5.78
N GLY A 88 18.08 -16.98 5.55
CA GLY A 88 17.26 -16.61 4.40
C GLY A 88 16.93 -15.13 4.40
N ALA A 89 16.51 -14.57 5.54
CA ALA A 89 16.23 -13.14 5.69
C ALA A 89 17.47 -12.27 5.41
N LEU A 90 18.64 -12.67 5.90
CA LEU A 90 19.89 -11.96 5.63
C LEU A 90 20.28 -12.01 4.14
N ARG A 91 20.15 -13.17 3.47
CA ARG A 91 20.38 -13.28 2.02
C ARG A 91 19.43 -12.39 1.24
N ALA A 92 18.13 -12.42 1.55
CA ALA A 92 17.12 -11.58 0.90
C ALA A 92 17.40 -10.09 1.10
N ALA A 93 17.82 -9.68 2.30
CA ALA A 93 18.20 -8.30 2.57
C ALA A 93 19.41 -7.86 1.74
N HIS A 94 20.43 -8.73 1.60
CA HIS A 94 21.59 -8.46 0.73
C HIS A 94 21.20 -8.36 -0.74
N GLU A 95 20.29 -9.20 -1.24
CA GLU A 95 19.79 -9.13 -2.61
C GLU A 95 18.99 -7.85 -2.89
N ILE A 96 18.15 -7.41 -1.94
CA ILE A 96 17.42 -6.14 -2.06
C ILE A 96 18.42 -4.98 -2.13
N ARG A 97 19.44 -4.99 -1.25
CA ARG A 97 20.49 -3.98 -1.25
C ARG A 97 21.25 -3.94 -2.58
N ALA A 98 21.70 -5.10 -3.08
CA ALA A 98 22.41 -5.17 -4.36
C ALA A 98 21.55 -4.68 -5.53
N ARG A 99 20.26 -5.03 -5.56
CA ARG A 99 19.31 -4.52 -6.56
C ARG A 99 19.14 -3.00 -6.47
N ALA A 100 19.01 -2.45 -5.26
CA ALA A 100 18.89 -1.02 -5.05
C ALA A 100 20.15 -0.26 -5.47
N GLU A 101 21.34 -0.79 -5.15
CA GLU A 101 22.62 -0.22 -5.58
C GLU A 101 22.76 -0.21 -7.10
N ASN A 102 22.42 -1.32 -7.77
CA ASN A 102 22.43 -1.40 -9.23
C ASN A 102 21.42 -0.44 -9.87
N ALA A 103 20.19 -0.37 -9.34
CA ALA A 103 19.18 0.57 -9.83
C ALA A 103 19.63 2.03 -9.66
N ALA A 104 20.23 2.37 -8.52
CA ALA A 104 20.78 3.70 -8.29
C ALA A 104 21.93 4.04 -9.27
N GLN A 105 22.81 3.07 -9.55
CA GLN A 105 23.88 3.25 -10.54
C GLN A 105 23.31 3.48 -11.94
N GLN A 106 22.28 2.72 -12.35
CA GLN A 106 21.61 2.91 -13.64
C GLN A 106 20.95 4.28 -13.76
N ILE A 107 20.25 4.74 -12.72
CA ILE A 107 19.64 6.08 -12.71
C ILE A 107 20.71 7.17 -12.83
N LEU A 108 21.84 7.02 -12.12
CA LEU A 108 22.94 7.97 -12.22
C LEU A 108 23.61 7.98 -13.59
N GLU A 109 23.75 6.82 -14.23
CA GLU A 109 24.29 6.70 -15.58
C GLU A 109 23.34 7.32 -16.61
N GLN A 110 22.05 6.99 -16.53
CA GLN A 110 21.01 7.58 -17.37
C GLN A 110 20.99 9.10 -17.23
N ALA A 111 20.99 9.63 -16.00
CA ALA A 111 21.01 11.08 -15.77
C ALA A 111 22.27 11.76 -16.33
N ARG A 112 23.42 11.08 -16.30
CA ARG A 112 24.66 11.59 -16.92
C ARG A 112 24.55 11.64 -18.43
N ASP A 113 23.96 10.61 -19.05
CA ASP A 113 23.82 10.55 -20.49
C ASP A 113 22.74 11.50 -21.01
N GLU A 114 21.61 11.61 -20.32
CA GLU A 114 20.59 12.64 -20.58
C GLU A 114 21.19 14.03 -20.47
N ARG A 115 21.99 14.31 -19.43
CA ARG A 115 22.69 15.59 -19.30
C ARG A 115 23.63 15.86 -20.48
N LYS A 116 24.39 14.86 -20.94
CA LYS A 116 25.25 15.01 -22.13
C LYS A 116 24.42 15.30 -23.38
N MET A 117 23.30 14.62 -23.55
CA MET A 117 22.39 14.85 -24.69
C MET A 117 21.79 16.25 -24.66
N LEU A 118 21.32 16.71 -23.49
CA LEU A 118 20.80 18.07 -23.32
C LEU A 118 21.88 19.13 -23.56
N ILE A 119 23.13 18.89 -23.15
CA ILE A 119 24.23 19.82 -23.45
C ILE A 119 24.46 19.92 -24.96
N LYS A 120 24.50 18.77 -25.67
CA LYS A 120 24.62 18.76 -27.14
C LYS A 120 23.47 19.50 -27.82
N GLU A 121 22.25 19.32 -27.33
CA GLU A 121 21.08 20.01 -27.88
C GLU A 121 21.15 21.53 -27.62
N ILE A 122 21.60 21.93 -26.44
CA ILE A 122 21.85 23.35 -26.13
C ILE A 122 22.93 23.94 -27.05
N GLU A 123 23.99 23.19 -27.32
CA GLU A 123 25.04 23.62 -28.27
C GLU A 123 24.49 23.76 -29.68
N ARG A 124 23.73 22.77 -30.17
CA ARG A 124 23.03 22.84 -31.46
C ARG A 124 22.10 24.06 -31.55
N LEU A 125 21.25 24.27 -30.55
CA LEU A 125 20.34 25.42 -30.52
C LEU A 125 21.09 26.76 -30.48
N ARG A 126 22.27 26.81 -29.86
CA ARG A 126 23.13 28.00 -29.89
C ARG A 126 23.69 28.24 -31.29
N GLU A 127 24.17 27.21 -31.97
CA GLU A 127 24.65 27.31 -33.37
C GLU A 127 23.54 27.76 -34.32
N GLU A 128 22.33 27.18 -34.20
CA GLU A 128 21.16 27.58 -34.99
C GLU A 128 20.79 29.05 -34.73
N ARG A 129 20.79 29.48 -33.46
CA ARG A 129 20.53 30.86 -33.08
C ARG A 129 21.60 31.81 -33.62
N ASP A 130 22.87 31.43 -33.56
CA ASP A 130 23.98 32.24 -34.09
C ASP A 130 23.89 32.35 -35.63
N SER A 131 23.56 31.26 -36.33
CA SER A 131 23.28 31.25 -37.78
C SER A 131 22.12 32.19 -38.15
N LEU A 132 21.01 32.13 -37.41
CA LEU A 132 19.87 33.04 -37.64
C LEU A 132 20.24 34.51 -37.39
N VAL A 133 21.09 34.78 -36.39
CA VAL A 133 21.60 36.13 -36.13
C VAL A 133 22.45 36.63 -37.30
N ASP A 134 23.31 35.77 -37.85
CA ASP A 134 24.13 36.10 -39.03
C ASP A 134 23.28 36.31 -40.29
N GLU A 135 22.25 35.50 -40.50
CA GLU A 135 21.26 35.69 -41.58
C GLU A 135 20.52 37.03 -41.45
N ILE A 136 20.07 37.38 -40.24
CA ILE A 136 19.42 38.67 -39.99
C ILE A 136 20.40 39.82 -40.23
N ALA A 137 21.66 39.69 -39.80
CA ALA A 137 22.68 40.70 -40.03
C ALA A 137 23.01 40.86 -41.53
N SER A 138 23.08 39.74 -42.27
CA SER A 138 23.26 39.71 -43.72
C SER A 138 22.08 40.34 -44.45
N ASN A 139 20.85 39.98 -44.10
CA ASN A 139 19.63 40.55 -44.66
C ASN A 139 19.50 42.05 -44.37
N ARG A 140 19.90 42.52 -43.19
CA ARG A 140 19.97 43.96 -42.90
C ARG A 140 21.02 44.68 -43.74
N ARG A 141 22.18 44.06 -43.97
CA ARG A 141 23.26 44.61 -44.81
C ARG A 141 22.89 44.62 -46.30
N SER A 142 22.19 43.59 -46.76
CA SER A 142 21.64 43.43 -48.12
C SER A 142 20.46 44.39 -48.39
N GLY A 143 19.53 44.50 -47.43
CA GLY A 143 18.39 45.43 -47.51
C GLY A 143 18.81 46.90 -47.56
N PHE A 144 19.98 47.23 -47.02
CA PHE A 144 20.58 48.56 -47.16
C PHE A 144 21.16 48.84 -48.57
N SER A 145 21.49 47.82 -49.36
CA SER A 145 21.93 47.98 -50.76
C SER A 145 20.76 48.12 -51.74
N ALA A 146 19.59 47.53 -51.45
CA ALA A 146 18.39 47.70 -52.28
C ALA A 146 17.77 49.11 -52.17
N LEU A 147 18.09 49.85 -51.11
CA LEU A 147 17.62 51.23 -50.90
C LEU A 147 18.59 52.31 -51.41
N ARG A 148 19.73 51.93 -52.01
CA ARG A 148 20.74 52.89 -52.49
C ARG A 148 21.35 52.48 -53.85
N GLY A 149 20.56 52.64 -54.92
CA GLY A 149 20.97 52.55 -56.34
C GLY A 149 20.08 53.43 -57.23
N PRO A 150 20.52 53.88 -58.42
CA PRO A 150 20.65 55.32 -58.73
C PRO A 150 19.49 55.96 -59.50
N ARG A 151 19.33 57.26 -59.22
CA ARG A 151 18.73 58.34 -60.02
C ARG A 151 18.84 58.10 -61.53
N ARG A 152 17.72 57.96 -62.22
CA ARG A 152 17.63 57.94 -63.69
C ARG A 152 16.91 59.21 -64.18
N GLU A 153 17.72 60.18 -64.61
CA GLU A 153 17.33 61.16 -65.62
C GLU A 153 17.46 60.53 -67.02
N ALA A 154 16.76 61.14 -67.99
CA ALA A 154 16.75 60.98 -69.47
C ALA A 154 15.35 60.55 -69.97
N ALA A 155 14.49 61.37 -70.58
CA ALA A 155 14.58 62.34 -71.69
C ALA A 155 14.35 61.73 -73.09
N VAL A 156 13.25 62.22 -73.73
CA VAL A 156 12.88 62.42 -75.18
C VAL A 156 12.67 61.17 -76.09
N PRO A 157 11.88 61.24 -77.21
CA PRO A 157 11.13 62.38 -77.79
C PRO A 157 9.68 62.15 -78.30
N GLN A 158 9.08 63.27 -78.72
CA GLN A 158 7.78 63.47 -79.36
C GLN A 158 7.59 62.67 -80.66
N GLU A 159 6.34 62.31 -80.96
CA GLU A 159 5.84 62.23 -82.34
C GLU A 159 4.45 62.86 -82.44
N LYS A 160 4.36 63.88 -83.30
CA LYS A 160 3.13 64.49 -83.79
C LYS A 160 2.51 63.52 -84.80
N VAL A 161 1.28 63.08 -84.59
CA VAL A 161 0.50 62.43 -85.65
C VAL A 161 -0.77 63.23 -85.89
N SER A 162 -0.83 63.69 -87.12
CA SER A 162 -1.84 64.54 -87.74
C SER A 162 -3.24 63.95 -87.65
N GLU A 163 -4.20 64.80 -87.33
CA GLU A 163 -5.63 64.53 -87.46
C GLU A 163 -5.98 64.35 -88.94
N GLU A 164 -6.23 63.10 -89.35
CA GLU A 164 -7.10 62.79 -90.49
C GLU A 164 -7.84 61.48 -90.16
N THR A 165 -8.91 61.60 -89.37
CA THR A 165 -9.80 60.47 -89.06
C THR A 165 -10.77 60.26 -90.22
N THR A 166 -10.42 59.34 -91.12
CA THR A 166 -11.38 58.74 -92.06
C THR A 166 -12.39 57.88 -91.28
N PRO A 167 -13.68 57.84 -91.68
CA PRO A 167 -14.71 57.05 -90.99
C PRO A 167 -14.38 55.55 -90.92
N ASP A 168 -13.55 55.04 -91.82
CA ASP A 168 -13.14 53.63 -91.87
C ASP A 168 -12.14 53.25 -90.76
N SER A 169 -11.29 54.17 -90.31
CA SER A 169 -10.36 53.90 -89.19
C SER A 169 -11.08 53.87 -87.83
N ARG A 170 -12.19 54.62 -87.68
CA ARG A 170 -13.06 54.50 -86.50
C ARG A 170 -13.84 53.19 -86.48
N ALA A 171 -14.27 52.67 -87.63
CA ALA A 171 -14.96 51.38 -87.70
C ALA A 171 -14.01 50.22 -87.34
N LEU A 172 -12.78 50.21 -87.89
CA LEU A 172 -11.77 49.20 -87.54
C LEU A 172 -11.29 49.31 -86.08
N ALA A 173 -11.17 50.52 -85.54
CA ALA A 173 -10.87 50.72 -84.13
C ALA A 173 -12.03 50.26 -83.22
N ALA A 174 -13.28 50.48 -83.62
CA ALA A 174 -14.45 50.03 -82.86
C ALA A 174 -14.57 48.50 -82.84
N ASP A 175 -14.27 47.81 -83.95
CA ASP A 175 -14.27 46.34 -83.99
C ASP A 175 -13.09 45.74 -83.21
N ALA A 176 -11.91 46.35 -83.25
CA ALA A 176 -10.77 45.95 -82.41
C ALA A 176 -11.06 46.15 -80.91
N LEU A 177 -11.69 47.27 -80.54
CA LEU A 177 -12.10 47.54 -79.16
C LEU A 177 -13.18 46.56 -78.69
N ARG A 178 -14.12 46.18 -79.55
CA ARG A 178 -15.11 45.13 -79.21
C ARG A 178 -14.45 43.79 -78.93
N GLY A 179 -13.47 43.38 -79.74
CA GLY A 179 -12.69 42.15 -79.52
C GLY A 179 -11.93 42.16 -78.18
N VAL A 180 -11.25 43.26 -77.87
CA VAL A 180 -10.52 43.43 -76.60
C VAL A 180 -11.47 43.46 -75.41
N PHE A 181 -12.65 44.10 -75.54
CA PHE A 181 -13.67 44.07 -74.49
C PHE A 181 -14.24 42.67 -74.26
N THR A 182 -14.46 41.87 -75.31
CA THR A 182 -14.91 40.49 -75.15
C THR A 182 -13.87 39.62 -74.46
N GLU A 183 -12.60 39.74 -74.84
CA GLU A 183 -11.51 39.01 -74.16
C GLU A 183 -11.37 39.46 -72.70
N LEU A 184 -11.45 40.75 -72.41
CA LEU A 184 -11.39 41.28 -71.04
C LEU A 184 -12.57 40.79 -70.20
N LEU A 185 -13.78 40.73 -70.76
CA LEU A 185 -14.95 40.20 -70.06
C LEU A 185 -14.85 38.69 -69.82
N GLU A 186 -14.28 37.94 -70.77
CA GLU A 186 -13.97 36.52 -70.57
C GLU A 186 -12.90 36.30 -69.50
N ASP A 187 -11.84 37.11 -69.48
CA ASP A 187 -10.80 37.04 -68.46
C ASP A 187 -11.32 37.44 -67.07
N ILE A 188 -12.16 38.47 -66.96
CA ILE A 188 -12.83 38.84 -65.71
C ILE A 188 -13.73 37.68 -65.24
N ARG A 189 -14.45 37.03 -66.16
CA ARG A 189 -15.33 35.89 -65.82
C ARG A 189 -14.52 34.66 -65.39
N ARG A 190 -13.36 34.40 -66.00
CA ARG A 190 -12.40 33.36 -65.57
C ARG A 190 -11.79 33.68 -64.21
N GLN A 191 -11.34 34.91 -64.00
CA GLN A 191 -10.81 35.36 -62.71
C GLN A 191 -11.86 35.26 -61.60
N ALA A 192 -13.10 35.70 -61.85
CA ALA A 192 -14.20 35.55 -60.91
C ALA A 192 -14.49 34.06 -60.59
N GLY A 193 -14.38 33.17 -61.58
CA GLY A 193 -14.46 31.72 -61.37
C GLY A 193 -13.36 31.20 -60.42
N THR A 194 -12.10 31.56 -60.67
CA THR A 194 -10.97 31.14 -59.82
C THR A 194 -11.07 31.68 -58.39
N VAL A 195 -11.55 32.91 -58.21
CA VAL A 195 -11.79 33.49 -56.88
C VAL A 195 -12.94 32.78 -56.16
N ALA A 196 -14.00 32.41 -56.88
CA ALA A 196 -15.12 31.67 -56.31
C ALA A 196 -14.74 30.22 -55.92
N ASP A 197 -13.88 29.56 -56.70
CA ASP A 197 -13.35 28.23 -56.39
C ASP A 197 -12.37 28.29 -55.20
N ALA A 198 -11.47 29.29 -55.16
CA ALA A 198 -10.59 29.52 -54.01
C ALA A 198 -11.38 29.84 -52.73
N ALA A 199 -12.49 30.57 -52.82
CA ALA A 199 -13.38 30.82 -51.68
C ALA A 199 -14.12 29.55 -51.21
N ARG A 200 -14.51 28.66 -52.14
CA ARG A 200 -15.10 27.36 -51.79
C ARG A 200 -14.07 26.45 -51.13
N GLU A 201 -12.84 26.42 -51.62
CA GLU A 201 -11.75 25.64 -51.04
C GLU A 201 -11.34 26.16 -49.64
N ALA A 202 -11.26 27.48 -49.47
CA ALA A 202 -11.01 28.10 -48.16
C ALA A 202 -12.12 27.77 -47.14
N ASN A 203 -13.39 27.77 -47.57
CA ASN A 203 -14.51 27.38 -46.71
C ASN A 203 -14.49 25.87 -46.36
N ALA A 204 -14.10 25.01 -47.29
CA ALA A 204 -13.92 23.58 -47.03
C ALA A 204 -12.77 23.33 -46.03
N ALA A 205 -11.64 24.01 -46.20
CA ALA A 205 -10.51 23.94 -45.26
C ALA A 205 -10.89 24.47 -43.86
N ALA A 206 -11.67 25.54 -43.78
CA ALA A 206 -12.18 26.06 -42.52
C ALA A 206 -13.15 25.09 -41.82
N ALA A 207 -13.98 24.37 -42.57
CA ALA A 207 -14.85 23.33 -42.03
C ALA A 207 -14.03 22.15 -41.49
N GLN A 208 -13.02 21.70 -42.24
CA GLN A 208 -12.10 20.65 -41.79
C GLN A 208 -11.34 21.05 -40.52
N ALA A 209 -10.85 22.29 -40.45
CA ALA A 209 -10.17 22.81 -39.26
C ALA A 209 -11.06 22.80 -38.01
N LYS A 210 -12.35 23.13 -38.15
CA LYS A 210 -13.33 23.05 -37.04
C LYS A 210 -13.54 21.61 -36.58
N THR A 211 -13.71 20.67 -37.51
CA THR A 211 -13.87 19.25 -37.15
C THR A 211 -12.63 18.68 -36.46
N ALA A 212 -11.43 19.07 -36.91
CA ALA A 212 -10.18 18.67 -36.26
C ALA A 212 -10.05 19.28 -34.85
N GLN A 213 -10.49 20.52 -34.65
CA GLN A 213 -10.51 21.16 -33.34
C GLN A 213 -11.49 20.49 -32.37
N GLU A 214 -12.68 20.10 -32.85
CA GLU A 214 -13.65 19.35 -32.06
C GLU A 214 -13.12 17.97 -31.67
N GLN A 215 -12.51 17.24 -32.60
CA GLN A 215 -11.85 15.95 -32.31
C GLN A 215 -10.72 16.09 -31.29
N ALA A 216 -9.91 17.16 -31.40
CA ALA A 216 -8.85 17.43 -30.43
C ALA A 216 -9.40 17.73 -29.03
N ARG A 217 -10.56 18.40 -28.92
CA ARG A 217 -11.24 18.63 -27.63
C ARG A 217 -11.77 17.32 -27.03
N VAL A 218 -12.44 16.50 -27.84
CA VAL A 218 -12.94 15.19 -27.39
C VAL A 218 -11.79 14.32 -26.88
N ALA A 219 -10.67 14.25 -27.61
CA ALA A 219 -9.50 13.50 -27.19
C ALA A 219 -8.87 14.04 -25.88
N GLN A 220 -8.89 15.37 -25.66
CA GLN A 220 -8.43 15.95 -24.40
C GLN A 220 -9.35 15.63 -23.22
N ASP A 221 -10.67 15.65 -23.44
CA ASP A 221 -11.65 15.32 -22.40
C ASP A 221 -11.59 13.83 -22.03
N GLU A 222 -11.42 12.94 -23.01
CA GLU A 222 -11.18 11.51 -22.78
C GLU A 222 -9.88 11.26 -21.99
N ALA A 223 -8.80 11.97 -22.33
CA ALA A 223 -7.54 11.87 -21.60
C ALA A 223 -7.66 12.34 -20.15
N ARG A 224 -8.44 13.40 -19.88
CA ARG A 224 -8.73 13.88 -18.51
C ARG A 224 -9.57 12.88 -17.73
N ALA A 225 -10.61 12.31 -18.34
CA ALA A 225 -11.44 11.29 -17.71
C ALA A 225 -10.61 10.04 -17.33
N ALA A 226 -9.73 9.59 -18.22
CA ALA A 226 -8.82 8.47 -17.95
C ALA A 226 -7.83 8.78 -16.81
N GLN A 227 -7.32 10.00 -16.71
CA GLN A 227 -6.46 10.43 -15.60
C GLN A 227 -7.20 10.47 -14.26
N GLU A 228 -8.44 10.96 -14.24
CA GLU A 228 -9.26 10.96 -13.02
C GLU A 228 -9.61 9.55 -12.57
N GLU A 229 -9.93 8.65 -13.49
CA GLU A 229 -10.19 7.25 -13.18
C GLU A 229 -8.93 6.54 -12.64
N ALA A 230 -7.77 6.76 -13.25
CA ALA A 230 -6.49 6.26 -12.75
C ALA A 230 -6.17 6.78 -11.34
N ARG A 231 -6.46 8.06 -11.07
CA ARG A 231 -6.30 8.64 -9.74
C ARG A 231 -7.25 8.00 -8.72
N ARG A 232 -8.52 7.79 -9.07
CA ARG A 232 -9.49 7.10 -8.20
C ARG A 232 -9.08 5.65 -7.92
N ALA A 233 -8.56 4.93 -8.92
CA ALA A 233 -8.06 3.58 -8.73
C ALA A 233 -6.87 3.54 -7.76
N LEU A 234 -5.97 4.53 -7.84
CA LEU A 234 -4.81 4.62 -6.97
C LEU A 234 -5.20 5.04 -5.53
N GLU A 235 -6.15 5.95 -5.37
CA GLU A 235 -6.72 6.30 -4.07
C GLU A 235 -7.45 5.10 -3.43
N ALA A 236 -8.19 4.31 -4.23
CA ALA A 236 -8.82 3.08 -3.77
C ALA A 236 -7.79 2.00 -3.36
N GLN A 237 -6.67 1.87 -4.08
CA GLN A 237 -5.57 0.97 -3.68
C GLN A 237 -4.95 1.40 -2.36
N ARG A 238 -4.69 2.70 -2.16
CA ARG A 238 -4.16 3.22 -0.89
C ARG A 238 -5.12 2.96 0.26
N ALA A 239 -6.42 3.15 0.06
CA ALA A 239 -7.43 2.83 1.08
C ALA A 239 -7.42 1.34 1.45
N ALA A 240 -7.37 0.45 0.44
CA ALA A 240 -7.29 -0.99 0.68
C ALA A 240 -5.98 -1.41 1.36
N GLU A 241 -4.87 -0.73 1.08
CA GLU A 241 -3.59 -0.92 1.79
C GLU A 241 -3.66 -0.45 3.24
N THR A 242 -4.30 0.69 3.52
CA THR A 242 -4.50 1.16 4.89
C THR A 242 -5.41 0.22 5.69
N ASP A 243 -6.45 -0.33 5.06
CA ASP A 243 -7.32 -1.33 5.70
C ASP A 243 -6.54 -2.61 6.02
N ARG A 244 -5.76 -3.14 5.07
CA ARG A 244 -4.89 -4.29 5.28
C ARG A 244 -3.84 -4.05 6.37
N ALA A 245 -3.25 -2.86 6.43
CA ALA A 245 -2.30 -2.50 7.48
C ALA A 245 -2.99 -2.44 8.86
N SER A 246 -4.22 -1.93 8.92
CA SER A 246 -5.00 -1.87 10.17
C SER A 246 -5.40 -3.27 10.66
N GLU A 247 -5.76 -4.18 9.75
CA GLU A 247 -6.06 -5.57 10.08
C GLU A 247 -4.80 -6.31 10.57
N ALA A 248 -3.66 -6.12 9.90
CA ALA A 248 -2.39 -6.67 10.33
C ALA A 248 -1.98 -6.17 11.73
N ALA A 249 -2.21 -4.88 12.03
CA ALA A 249 -1.95 -4.32 13.36
C ALA A 249 -2.85 -4.94 14.44
N ARG A 250 -4.15 -5.16 14.14
CA ARG A 250 -5.07 -5.84 15.07
C ARG A 250 -4.66 -7.28 15.35
N VAL A 251 -4.22 -8.01 14.32
CA VAL A 251 -3.73 -9.39 14.47
C VAL A 251 -2.45 -9.41 15.31
N ALA A 252 -1.52 -8.46 15.09
CA ALA A 252 -0.30 -8.34 15.90
C ALA A 252 -0.62 -8.02 17.37
N GLU A 253 -1.56 -7.12 17.64
CA GLU A 253 -1.99 -6.80 19.00
C GLU A 253 -2.66 -8.01 19.69
N GLN A 254 -3.50 -8.76 18.97
CA GLN A 254 -4.09 -10.00 19.49
C GLN A 254 -3.02 -11.05 19.82
N ALA A 255 -2.00 -11.19 18.97
CA ALA A 255 -0.88 -12.09 19.23
C ALA A 255 -0.09 -11.65 20.48
N GLN A 256 0.18 -10.34 20.64
CA GLN A 256 0.85 -9.82 21.83
C GLN A 256 0.04 -10.10 23.10
N ARG A 257 -1.28 -9.83 23.11
CA ARG A 257 -2.15 -10.14 24.26
C ARG A 257 -2.12 -11.62 24.60
N ALA A 258 -2.18 -12.51 23.60
CA ALA A 258 -2.08 -13.95 23.83
C ALA A 258 -0.72 -14.35 24.43
N THR A 259 0.39 -13.73 24.00
CA THR A 259 1.71 -13.99 24.59
C THR A 259 1.82 -13.48 26.03
N GLU A 260 1.24 -12.32 26.34
CA GLU A 260 1.22 -11.79 27.71
C GLU A 260 0.36 -12.65 28.64
N GLU A 261 -0.81 -13.10 28.18
CA GLU A 261 -1.67 -14.01 28.94
C GLU A 261 -0.97 -15.35 29.19
N ALA A 262 -0.30 -15.91 28.19
CA ALA A 262 0.52 -17.11 28.35
C ALA A 262 1.67 -16.89 29.37
N ALA A 263 2.30 -15.72 29.36
CA ALA A 263 3.35 -15.37 30.32
C ALA A 263 2.81 -15.22 31.75
N ARG A 264 1.63 -14.61 31.93
CA ARG A 264 0.95 -14.50 33.23
C ARG A 264 0.58 -15.88 33.76
N ALA A 265 -0.01 -16.74 32.92
CA ALA A 265 -0.34 -18.13 33.28
C ALA A 265 0.91 -18.93 33.69
N ALA A 266 2.02 -18.77 32.97
CA ALA A 266 3.30 -19.38 33.33
C ALA A 266 3.85 -18.85 34.67
N GLY A 267 3.68 -17.55 34.94
CA GLY A 267 4.03 -16.93 36.21
C GLY A 267 3.22 -17.46 37.39
N GLU A 268 1.91 -17.63 37.21
CA GLU A 268 1.03 -18.23 38.22
C GLU A 268 1.37 -19.70 38.48
N ALA A 269 1.64 -20.48 37.43
CA ALA A 269 2.07 -21.87 37.55
C ALA A 269 3.38 -22.00 38.35
N ARG A 270 4.33 -21.07 38.17
CA ARG A 270 5.57 -21.01 38.96
C ARG A 270 5.29 -20.74 40.44
N LYS A 271 4.41 -19.77 40.75
CA LYS A 271 4.03 -19.46 42.13
C LYS A 271 3.37 -20.66 42.82
N VAL A 272 2.49 -21.38 42.13
CA VAL A 272 1.86 -22.60 42.66
C VAL A 272 2.90 -23.70 42.90
N ALA A 273 3.84 -23.89 41.97
CA ALA A 273 4.92 -24.87 42.14
C ALA A 273 5.86 -24.51 43.30
N GLU A 274 6.14 -23.23 43.50
CA GLU A 274 6.94 -22.74 44.63
C GLU A 274 6.21 -22.92 45.97
N ALA A 275 4.91 -22.61 46.03
CA ALA A 275 4.08 -22.87 47.21
C ALA A 275 4.03 -24.37 47.55
N GLN A 276 3.93 -25.25 46.55
CA GLN A 276 4.01 -26.70 46.76
C GLN A 276 5.37 -27.15 47.30
N ARG A 277 6.48 -26.57 46.80
CA ARG A 277 7.83 -26.86 47.34
C ARG A 277 7.97 -26.43 48.79
N LEU A 278 7.46 -25.25 49.14
CA LEU A 278 7.49 -24.76 50.53
C LEU A 278 6.65 -25.64 51.46
N ALA A 279 5.45 -26.05 51.03
CA ALA A 279 4.61 -26.99 51.78
C ALA A 279 5.30 -28.35 51.97
N GLN A 280 5.97 -28.86 50.93
CA GLN A 280 6.76 -30.10 51.02
C GLN A 280 7.93 -29.97 52.01
N GLN A 281 8.66 -28.86 51.97
CA GLN A 281 9.75 -28.57 52.91
C GLN A 281 9.26 -28.48 54.36
N GLN A 282 8.09 -27.86 54.58
CA GLN A 282 7.45 -27.83 55.90
C GLN A 282 7.07 -29.24 56.36
N ALA A 283 6.44 -30.04 55.50
CA ALA A 283 6.08 -31.41 55.84
C ALA A 283 7.30 -32.33 56.08
N ASP A 284 8.42 -32.09 55.40
CA ASP A 284 9.70 -32.79 55.65
C ASP A 284 10.33 -32.32 56.99
N ALA A 285 10.27 -31.03 57.30
CA ALA A 285 10.74 -30.48 58.57
C ALA A 285 9.91 -31.02 59.75
N ASP A 286 8.59 -31.04 59.65
CA ASP A 286 7.69 -31.59 60.68
C ASP A 286 7.97 -33.08 60.92
N ARG A 287 8.15 -33.87 59.84
CA ARG A 287 8.56 -35.28 59.94
C ARG A 287 9.92 -35.46 60.61
N SER A 288 10.87 -34.55 60.39
CA SER A 288 12.16 -34.62 61.07
C SER A 288 12.05 -34.35 62.57
N VAL A 289 11.21 -33.39 62.97
CA VAL A 289 10.94 -33.08 64.38
C VAL A 289 10.17 -34.22 65.04
N GLU A 290 9.21 -34.83 64.36
CA GLU A 290 8.52 -36.03 64.85
C GLU A 290 9.47 -37.22 65.00
N ALA A 291 10.40 -37.42 64.07
CA ALA A 291 11.42 -38.45 64.18
C ALA A 291 12.35 -38.20 65.38
N GLU A 292 12.79 -36.96 65.61
CA GLU A 292 13.57 -36.60 66.80
C GLU A 292 12.79 -36.88 68.09
N ARG A 293 11.53 -36.44 68.18
CA ARG A 293 10.64 -36.73 69.32
C ARG A 293 10.45 -38.23 69.52
N ALA A 294 10.34 -39.01 68.45
CA ALA A 294 10.23 -40.47 68.55
C ALA A 294 11.53 -41.09 69.08
N THR A 295 12.69 -40.59 68.68
CA THR A 295 13.98 -41.04 69.24
C THR A 295 14.16 -40.64 70.70
N GLU A 296 13.73 -39.45 71.09
CA GLU A 296 13.73 -38.99 72.48
C GLU A 296 12.73 -39.78 73.32
N ALA A 297 11.52 -40.06 72.81
CA ALA A 297 10.55 -40.92 73.46
C ALA A 297 11.08 -42.36 73.63
N ALA A 298 11.82 -42.89 72.64
CA ALA A 298 12.47 -44.18 72.75
C ALA A 298 13.59 -44.19 73.81
N ARG A 299 14.39 -43.11 73.90
CA ARG A 299 15.39 -42.94 74.98
C ARG A 299 14.72 -42.82 76.34
N ALA A 300 13.68 -42.01 76.47
CA ALA A 300 12.88 -41.85 77.68
C ALA A 300 12.23 -43.18 78.10
N ALA A 301 11.76 -44.01 77.15
CA ALA A 301 11.24 -45.34 77.44
C ALA A 301 12.35 -46.31 77.93
N GLN A 302 13.55 -46.24 77.36
CA GLN A 302 14.70 -47.04 77.84
C GLN A 302 15.18 -46.58 79.21
N GLU A 303 15.22 -45.28 79.46
CA GLU A 303 15.53 -44.69 80.76
C GLU A 303 14.44 -45.01 81.78
N ALA A 304 13.16 -44.95 81.42
CA ALA A 304 12.06 -45.38 82.27
C ALA A 304 12.13 -46.89 82.57
N MET A 305 12.57 -47.72 81.63
CA MET A 305 12.78 -49.15 81.86
C MET A 305 13.96 -49.42 82.82
N ARG A 306 15.04 -48.64 82.73
CA ARG A 306 16.16 -48.68 83.69
C ARG A 306 15.76 -48.13 85.06
N ALA A 307 15.07 -47.00 85.10
CA ALA A 307 14.51 -46.39 86.30
C ALA A 307 13.44 -47.29 86.94
N ALA A 308 12.66 -48.06 86.17
CA ALA A 308 11.75 -49.07 86.70
C ALA A 308 12.49 -50.31 87.24
N GLN A 309 13.63 -50.69 86.65
CA GLN A 309 14.51 -51.74 87.19
C GLN A 309 15.22 -51.28 88.48
N GLU A 310 15.58 -49.99 88.58
CA GLU A 310 16.18 -49.37 89.77
C GLU A 310 15.14 -49.04 90.84
N ALA A 311 13.94 -48.58 90.46
CA ALA A 311 12.80 -48.38 91.35
C ALA A 311 12.24 -49.73 91.82
N ALA A 312 12.26 -50.79 91.03
CA ALA A 312 11.98 -52.14 91.53
C ALA A 312 13.03 -52.62 92.56
N ARG A 313 14.23 -52.03 92.58
CA ARG A 313 15.25 -52.23 93.62
C ARG A 313 15.13 -51.23 94.79
N ALA A 314 14.47 -50.08 94.60
CA ALA A 314 14.33 -49.01 95.60
C ALA A 314 12.90 -48.84 96.17
N ALA A 315 11.89 -49.55 95.64
CA ALA A 315 10.48 -49.46 96.04
C ALA A 315 10.19 -50.23 97.33
N GLY A 316 10.95 -49.89 98.38
CA GLY A 316 10.67 -50.18 99.77
C GLY A 316 10.29 -48.95 100.60
N ALA A 317 10.15 -47.74 100.03
CA ALA A 317 9.77 -46.56 100.79
C ALA A 317 8.97 -45.51 99.99
N ASP A 318 7.81 -45.15 100.55
CA ASP A 318 7.11 -43.86 100.46
C ASP A 318 6.29 -43.48 99.21
N ARG A 319 5.09 -44.08 99.12
CA ARG A 319 4.02 -43.74 98.16
C ARG A 319 3.09 -42.57 98.58
N ALA A 320 3.51 -41.69 99.49
CA ALA A 320 2.66 -40.57 99.94
C ALA A 320 3.16 -39.17 99.51
N ALA A 321 4.47 -38.98 99.32
CA ALA A 321 5.05 -37.68 98.92
C ALA A 321 4.97 -37.39 97.40
N ASP A 322 4.66 -38.41 96.59
CA ASP A 322 4.59 -38.29 95.13
C ASP A 322 3.23 -37.78 94.65
N ALA A 323 2.16 -37.97 95.43
CA ALA A 323 0.83 -37.50 95.08
C ALA A 323 0.69 -35.95 95.23
N GLU A 324 1.30 -35.35 96.25
CA GLU A 324 1.31 -33.89 96.43
C GLU A 324 2.24 -33.17 95.44
N ARG A 325 3.40 -33.77 95.11
CA ARG A 325 4.29 -33.22 94.07
C ARG A 325 3.66 -33.31 92.67
N ALA A 326 2.99 -34.41 92.35
CA ALA A 326 2.25 -34.55 91.10
C ALA A 326 1.09 -33.53 91.00
N ALA A 327 0.36 -33.26 92.08
CA ALA A 327 -0.70 -32.25 92.10
C ALA A 327 -0.15 -30.82 91.87
N GLN A 328 0.96 -30.47 92.51
CA GLN A 328 1.63 -29.17 92.30
C GLN A 328 2.27 -29.03 90.92
N GLU A 329 2.76 -30.11 90.32
CA GLU A 329 3.26 -30.11 88.95
C GLU A 329 2.14 -29.96 87.92
N VAL A 330 0.96 -30.54 88.15
CA VAL A 330 -0.22 -30.33 87.30
C VAL A 330 -0.72 -28.89 87.37
N GLU A 331 -0.72 -28.25 88.56
CA GLU A 331 -1.03 -26.81 88.67
C GLU A 331 0.01 -25.93 87.96
N ARG A 332 1.30 -26.23 88.07
CA ARG A 332 2.34 -25.48 87.33
C ARG A 332 2.24 -25.68 85.83
N ALA A 333 1.92 -26.89 85.36
CA ALA A 333 1.74 -27.20 83.95
C ALA A 333 0.51 -26.48 83.37
N THR A 334 -0.59 -26.42 84.12
CA THR A 334 -1.80 -25.69 83.68
C THR A 334 -1.60 -24.17 83.70
N ALA A 335 -0.87 -23.63 84.68
CA ALA A 335 -0.48 -22.21 84.68
C ALA A 335 0.47 -21.87 83.52
N ALA A 336 1.45 -22.74 83.22
CA ALA A 336 2.34 -22.58 82.08
C ALA A 336 1.61 -22.69 80.73
N ALA A 337 0.61 -23.57 80.62
CA ALA A 337 -0.22 -23.68 79.42
C ALA A 337 -1.05 -22.42 79.18
N ARG A 338 -1.65 -21.83 80.22
CA ARG A 338 -2.38 -20.55 80.11
C ARG A 338 -1.45 -19.39 79.71
N ALA A 339 -0.26 -19.30 80.31
CA ALA A 339 0.73 -18.28 79.93
C ALA A 339 1.21 -18.43 78.48
N ALA A 340 1.38 -19.66 78.00
CA ALA A 340 1.73 -19.93 76.60
C ALA A 340 0.59 -19.57 75.63
N GLU A 341 -0.67 -19.78 76.03
CA GLU A 341 -1.82 -19.39 75.22
C GLU A 341 -1.99 -17.86 75.15
N GLU A 342 -1.79 -17.15 76.26
CA GLU A 342 -1.77 -15.68 76.31
C GLU A 342 -0.64 -15.10 75.46
N ALA A 343 0.56 -15.69 75.52
CA ALA A 343 1.68 -15.29 74.67
C ALA A 343 1.41 -15.49 73.16
N ARG A 344 0.69 -16.57 72.80
CA ARG A 344 0.26 -16.80 71.40
C ARG A 344 -0.75 -15.76 70.96
N ARG A 345 -1.76 -15.44 71.79
CA ARG A 345 -2.75 -14.38 71.47
C ARG A 345 -2.08 -13.03 71.30
N ALA A 346 -1.14 -12.65 72.16
CA ALA A 346 -0.38 -11.41 72.02
C ALA A 346 0.48 -11.38 70.74
N ALA A 347 1.09 -12.50 70.35
CA ALA A 347 1.86 -12.61 69.11
C ALA A 347 0.95 -12.50 67.87
N ASP A 348 -0.24 -13.11 67.90
CA ASP A 348 -1.20 -13.04 66.80
C ASP A 348 -1.80 -11.62 66.69
N GLU A 349 -2.10 -10.94 67.80
CA GLU A 349 -2.50 -9.53 67.82
C GLU A 349 -1.41 -8.61 67.23
N ALA A 350 -0.13 -8.85 67.54
CA ALA A 350 0.98 -8.11 66.96
C ALA A 350 1.09 -8.32 65.44
N ARG A 351 0.92 -9.55 64.95
CA ARG A 351 0.91 -9.83 63.50
C ARG A 351 -0.25 -9.16 62.79
N VAL A 352 -1.44 -9.13 63.40
CA VAL A 352 -2.61 -8.42 62.85
C VAL A 352 -2.34 -6.92 62.80
N ALA A 353 -1.76 -6.33 63.85
CA ALA A 353 -1.40 -4.90 63.87
C ALA A 353 -0.35 -4.55 62.80
N ASP A 354 0.61 -5.44 62.54
CA ASP A 354 1.61 -5.28 61.46
C ASP A 354 0.98 -5.40 60.08
N ALA A 355 0.06 -6.36 59.88
CA ALA A 355 -0.68 -6.52 58.64
C ALA A 355 -1.51 -5.26 58.31
N VAL A 356 -2.20 -4.69 59.30
CA VAL A 356 -2.98 -3.45 59.13
C VAL A 356 -2.09 -2.27 58.76
N ARG A 357 -0.90 -2.13 59.38
CA ARG A 357 0.06 -1.08 59.03
C ARG A 357 0.60 -1.22 57.61
N LEU A 358 0.89 -2.44 57.17
CA LEU A 358 1.33 -2.70 55.79
C LEU A 358 0.24 -2.41 54.76
N GLU A 359 -1.03 -2.72 55.06
CA GLU A 359 -2.15 -2.36 54.20
C GLU A 359 -2.34 -0.85 54.10
N GLN A 360 -2.20 -0.12 55.21
CA GLN A 360 -2.25 1.35 55.19
C GLN A 360 -1.12 1.93 54.33
N GLN A 361 0.11 1.44 54.47
CA GLN A 361 1.23 1.86 53.62
C GLN A 361 0.98 1.58 52.14
N ARG A 362 0.40 0.41 51.80
CA ARG A 362 0.04 0.10 50.41
C ARG A 362 -0.99 1.06 49.85
N ARG A 363 -2.01 1.43 50.64
CA ARG A 363 -3.01 2.43 50.24
C ARG A 363 -2.37 3.79 50.01
N GLU A 364 -1.50 4.24 50.91
CA GLU A 364 -0.78 5.51 50.74
C GLU A 364 0.13 5.52 49.50
N ASP A 365 0.84 4.41 49.23
CA ASP A 365 1.69 4.28 48.05
C ASP A 365 0.88 4.17 46.75
N GLU A 366 -0.29 3.52 46.78
CA GLU A 366 -1.26 3.51 45.68
C GLU A 366 -1.83 4.91 45.42
N GLU A 367 -2.21 5.66 46.46
CA GLU A 367 -2.67 7.04 46.36
C GLU A 367 -1.59 7.96 45.79
N ARG A 368 -0.33 7.80 46.22
CA ARG A 368 0.82 8.55 45.67
C ARG A 368 1.05 8.24 44.20
N ARG A 369 0.94 6.97 43.81
CA ARG A 369 1.04 6.56 42.39
C ARG A 369 -0.10 7.13 41.57
N ALA A 370 -1.33 7.10 42.10
CA ALA A 370 -2.50 7.68 41.44
C ALA A 370 -2.39 9.22 41.32
N ALA A 371 -1.82 9.90 42.32
CA ALA A 371 -1.57 11.33 42.27
C ALA A 371 -0.52 11.70 41.21
N ARG A 372 0.60 10.96 41.14
CA ARG A 372 1.63 11.13 40.10
C ARG A 372 1.06 10.89 38.70
N TRP A 373 0.23 9.86 38.54
CA TRP A 373 -0.42 9.58 37.26
C TRP A 373 -1.35 10.73 36.83
N ARG A 374 -2.15 11.29 37.75
CA ARG A 374 -3.00 12.45 37.48
C ARG A 374 -2.18 13.68 37.10
N GLU A 375 -1.06 13.92 37.76
CA GLU A 375 -0.16 15.02 37.42
C GLU A 375 0.47 14.81 36.04
N GLU A 376 0.89 13.59 35.71
CA GLU A 376 1.45 13.26 34.40
C GLU A 376 0.40 13.40 33.28
N GLU A 377 -0.82 12.93 33.49
CA GLU A 377 -1.96 13.16 32.59
C GLU A 377 -2.22 14.65 32.37
N GLN A 378 -2.22 15.45 33.44
CA GLN A 378 -2.37 16.89 33.32
C GLN A 378 -1.24 17.52 32.52
N ARG A 379 0.02 17.10 32.75
CA ARG A 379 1.18 17.57 31.98
C ARG A 379 1.09 17.19 30.50
N ARG A 380 0.64 15.97 30.19
CA ARG A 380 0.40 15.53 28.81
C ARG A 380 -0.73 16.33 28.17
N ALA A 381 -1.80 16.61 28.91
CA ALA A 381 -2.91 17.42 28.42
C ALA A 381 -2.48 18.88 28.17
N THR A 382 -1.65 19.48 29.02
CA THR A 382 -1.11 20.83 28.78
C THR A 382 -0.15 20.85 27.61
N GLN A 383 0.75 19.85 27.50
CA GLN A 383 1.66 19.73 26.35
C GLN A 383 0.91 19.57 25.04
N TRP A 384 -0.15 18.76 25.02
CA TRP A 384 -0.99 18.58 23.85
C TRP A 384 -1.67 19.90 23.44
N ARG A 385 -2.22 20.66 24.39
CA ARG A 385 -2.82 21.98 24.13
C ARG A 385 -1.80 22.97 23.59
N GLU A 386 -0.61 23.02 24.17
CA GLU A 386 0.48 23.88 23.68
C GLU A 386 0.93 23.47 22.27
N GLU A 387 1.02 22.17 21.98
CA GLU A 387 1.36 21.67 20.64
C GLU A 387 0.26 21.99 19.63
N GLU A 388 -1.02 21.80 20.01
CA GLU A 388 -2.17 22.17 19.19
C GLU A 388 -2.19 23.68 18.90
N GLU A 389 -1.98 24.52 19.92
CA GLU A 389 -1.86 25.97 19.74
C GLU A 389 -0.69 26.35 18.83
N ARG A 390 0.45 25.64 18.89
CA ARG A 390 1.57 25.85 17.97
C ARG A 390 1.22 25.45 16.54
N ARG A 391 0.52 24.34 16.35
CA ARG A 391 0.02 23.93 15.03
C ARG A 391 -0.98 24.94 14.49
N ASP A 392 -1.84 25.48 15.34
CA ASP A 392 -2.82 26.50 14.98
C ASP A 392 -2.13 27.82 14.60
N GLN A 393 -1.11 28.23 15.34
CA GLN A 393 -0.28 29.38 15.01
C GLN A 393 0.42 29.18 13.67
N GLN A 394 1.00 28.00 13.42
CA GLN A 394 1.62 27.67 12.13
C GLN A 394 0.60 27.74 10.98
N ARG A 395 -0.60 27.20 11.15
CA ARG A 395 -1.66 27.29 10.13
C ARG A 395 -2.05 28.74 9.87
N ARG A 396 -2.18 29.57 10.91
CA ARG A 396 -2.48 31.01 10.78
C ARG A 396 -1.34 31.76 10.09
N GLU A 397 -0.09 31.47 10.40
CA GLU A 397 1.07 32.06 9.72
C GLU A 397 1.15 31.64 8.26
N GLU A 398 0.91 30.37 7.95
CA GLU A 398 0.85 29.91 6.56
C GLU A 398 -0.30 30.53 5.79
N GLU A 399 -1.49 30.62 6.39
CA GLU A 399 -2.64 31.31 5.80
C GLU A 399 -2.34 32.80 5.59
N ALA A 400 -1.67 33.46 6.54
CA ALA A 400 -1.23 34.84 6.39
C ALA A 400 -0.23 34.98 5.22
N ARG A 401 0.76 34.09 5.11
CA ARG A 401 1.71 34.06 3.98
C ARG A 401 1.01 33.81 2.64
N ARG A 402 0.02 32.91 2.60
CA ARG A 402 -0.81 32.66 1.40
C ARG A 402 -1.64 33.90 1.05
N ALA A 403 -2.22 34.57 2.04
CA ALA A 403 -2.99 35.80 1.84
C ALA A 403 -2.11 36.95 1.34
N GLU A 404 -0.90 37.10 1.87
CA GLU A 404 0.09 38.06 1.36
C GLU A 404 0.55 37.72 -0.06
N GLY A 405 0.85 36.44 -0.33
CA GLY A 405 1.18 35.96 -1.68
C GLY A 405 0.05 36.24 -2.68
N ALA A 406 -1.20 36.01 -2.28
CA ALA A 406 -2.38 36.32 -3.10
C ALA A 406 -2.55 37.83 -3.32
N ARG A 407 -2.25 38.68 -2.32
CA ARG A 407 -2.26 40.15 -2.47
C ARG A 407 -1.21 40.63 -3.46
N LEU A 408 0.02 40.13 -3.35
CA LEU A 408 1.10 40.48 -4.27
C LEU A 408 0.78 40.03 -5.70
N ALA A 409 0.26 38.82 -5.88
CA ALA A 409 -0.20 38.34 -7.18
C ALA A 409 -1.33 39.21 -7.76
N ALA A 410 -2.32 39.59 -6.94
CA ALA A 410 -3.39 40.49 -7.37
C ALA A 410 -2.87 41.88 -7.75
N GLU A 411 -1.85 42.39 -7.05
CA GLU A 411 -1.20 43.66 -7.40
C GLU A 411 -0.43 43.56 -8.73
N GLU A 412 0.28 42.45 -8.95
CA GLU A 412 0.97 42.20 -10.22
C GLU A 412 0.00 42.10 -11.40
N VAL A 413 -1.15 41.42 -11.21
CA VAL A 413 -2.24 41.38 -12.20
C VAL A 413 -2.78 42.79 -12.48
N ARG A 414 -2.94 43.64 -11.44
CA ARG A 414 -3.35 45.04 -11.66
C ARG A 414 -2.30 45.84 -12.41
N ARG A 415 -1.01 45.65 -12.11
CA ARG A 415 0.10 46.33 -12.80
C ARG A 415 0.16 45.92 -14.27
N THR A 416 0.08 44.62 -14.56
CA THR A 416 0.05 44.10 -15.94
C THR A 416 -1.16 44.61 -16.71
N ALA A 417 -2.36 44.54 -16.12
CA ALA A 417 -3.57 45.11 -16.72
C ALA A 417 -3.45 46.61 -16.98
N SER A 418 -2.83 47.38 -16.06
CA SER A 418 -2.59 48.82 -16.27
C SER A 418 -1.60 49.10 -17.40
N ALA A 419 -0.56 48.27 -17.54
CA ALA A 419 0.41 48.39 -18.63
C ALA A 419 -0.24 48.03 -19.97
N GLU A 420 -1.09 47.00 -20.01
CA GLU A 420 -1.87 46.66 -21.20
C GLU A 420 -2.86 47.76 -21.58
N ALA A 421 -3.56 48.36 -20.61
CA ALA A 421 -4.43 49.50 -20.86
C ALA A 421 -3.67 50.67 -21.49
N LEU A 422 -2.46 50.97 -21.03
CA LEU A 422 -1.60 51.99 -21.65
C LEU A 422 -1.21 51.64 -23.09
N ARG A 423 -0.86 50.37 -23.37
CA ARG A 423 -0.58 49.90 -24.73
C ARG A 423 -1.80 50.03 -25.65
N ILE A 424 -3.00 49.73 -25.15
CA ILE A 424 -4.25 49.89 -25.91
C ILE A 424 -4.50 51.36 -26.23
N VAL A 425 -4.29 52.27 -25.27
CA VAL A 425 -4.43 53.72 -25.52
C VAL A 425 -3.41 54.23 -26.53
N GLU A 426 -2.17 53.75 -26.47
CA GLU A 426 -1.14 54.09 -27.45
C GLU A 426 -1.49 53.56 -28.84
N ALA A 427 -1.90 52.30 -28.95
CA ALA A 427 -2.37 51.70 -30.20
C ALA A 427 -3.57 52.47 -30.78
N ALA A 428 -4.51 52.91 -29.94
CA ALA A 428 -5.63 53.74 -30.37
C ALA A 428 -5.17 55.11 -30.92
N ARG A 429 -4.17 55.75 -30.29
CA ARG A 429 -3.58 56.99 -30.83
C ARG A 429 -2.90 56.77 -32.18
N VAL A 430 -2.17 55.66 -32.36
CA VAL A 430 -1.55 55.30 -33.64
C VAL A 430 -2.62 55.03 -34.71
N ALA A 431 -3.72 54.36 -34.35
CA ALA A 431 -4.83 54.14 -35.26
C ALA A 431 -5.50 55.47 -35.66
N GLU A 432 -5.66 56.41 -34.73
CA GLU A 432 -6.23 57.74 -35.01
C GLU A 432 -5.32 58.56 -35.94
N THR A 433 -4.01 58.55 -35.73
CA THR A 433 -3.07 59.24 -36.64
C THR A 433 -3.05 58.61 -38.03
N ALA A 434 -3.10 57.27 -38.12
CA ALA A 434 -3.23 56.57 -39.40
C ALA A 434 -4.55 56.89 -40.11
N ALA A 435 -5.67 56.96 -39.37
CA ALA A 435 -6.97 57.33 -39.93
C ALA A 435 -6.97 58.76 -40.48
N ARG A 436 -6.34 59.72 -39.77
CA ARG A 436 -6.18 61.10 -40.26
C ARG A 436 -5.33 61.15 -41.53
N ALA A 437 -4.22 60.43 -41.57
CA ALA A 437 -3.38 60.33 -42.78
C ALA A 437 -4.15 59.72 -43.96
N ALA A 438 -4.98 58.69 -43.72
CA ALA A 438 -5.83 58.11 -44.74
C ALA A 438 -6.90 59.09 -45.25
N GLN A 439 -7.49 59.90 -44.37
CA GLN A 439 -8.43 60.97 -44.77
C GLN A 439 -7.73 62.06 -45.60
N GLU A 440 -6.52 62.46 -45.24
CA GLU A 440 -5.72 63.40 -46.03
C GLU A 440 -5.36 62.83 -47.40
N ALA A 441 -4.95 61.57 -47.46
CA ALA A 441 -4.69 60.86 -48.71
C ALA A 441 -5.96 60.74 -49.59
N ALA A 442 -7.12 60.46 -48.98
CA ALA A 442 -8.40 60.43 -49.68
C ALA A 442 -8.78 61.80 -50.23
N ARG A 443 -8.60 62.88 -49.45
CA ARG A 443 -8.80 64.27 -49.94
C ARG A 443 -7.83 64.63 -51.06
N ALA A 444 -6.57 64.20 -50.98
CA ALA A 444 -5.60 64.39 -52.06
C ALA A 444 -5.99 63.62 -53.33
N ALA A 445 -6.50 62.39 -53.18
CA ALA A 445 -7.02 61.60 -54.29
C ALA A 445 -8.31 62.20 -54.89
N GLU A 446 -9.20 62.76 -54.07
CA GLU A 446 -10.39 63.47 -54.52
C GLU A 446 -10.04 64.77 -55.25
N ALA A 447 -9.06 65.54 -54.74
CA ALA A 447 -8.51 66.70 -55.43
C ALA A 447 -7.86 66.32 -56.77
N ALA A 448 -7.18 65.16 -56.84
CA ALA A 448 -6.63 64.63 -58.08
C ALA A 448 -7.73 64.16 -59.06
N ARG A 449 -8.84 63.60 -58.56
CA ARG A 449 -10.02 63.26 -59.38
C ARG A 449 -10.75 64.49 -59.91
N ALA A 450 -10.86 65.57 -59.11
CA ALA A 450 -11.46 66.83 -59.55
C ALA A 450 -10.65 67.53 -60.66
N ALA A 451 -9.37 67.18 -60.83
CA ALA A 451 -8.51 67.65 -61.93
C ALA A 451 -8.61 66.78 -63.21
N GLN A 452 -9.37 65.68 -63.20
CA GLN A 452 -9.66 64.88 -64.40
C GLN A 452 -10.96 65.36 -65.08
N PRO A 453 -11.00 65.50 -66.42
CA PRO A 453 -12.22 65.83 -67.14
C PRO A 453 -13.25 64.69 -67.06
N PRO A 454 -14.56 65.00 -67.05
CA PRO A 454 -15.60 64.04 -66.72
C PRO A 454 -15.73 62.94 -67.79
N PRO A 455 -15.84 61.65 -67.41
CA PRO A 455 -16.35 60.64 -68.32
C PRO A 455 -17.86 60.76 -68.47
N VAL A 456 -18.30 60.72 -69.73
CA VAL A 456 -19.71 60.69 -70.16
C VAL A 456 -20.35 59.39 -69.67
N VAL A 457 -21.47 59.51 -68.97
CA VAL A 457 -22.33 58.39 -68.55
C VAL A 457 -23.56 58.41 -69.47
N GLU A 458 -23.78 57.33 -70.21
CA GLU A 458 -25.07 57.03 -70.82
C GLU A 458 -25.97 56.37 -69.75
N GLU A 459 -27.14 56.94 -69.56
CA GLU A 459 -28.20 56.47 -68.67
C GLU A 459 -29.04 55.40 -69.40
N GLU A 460 -29.34 54.29 -68.74
CA GLU A 460 -30.58 53.55 -69.02
C GLU A 460 -31.30 53.21 -67.71
N GLU A 461 -32.60 53.46 -67.78
CA GLU A 461 -33.63 53.50 -66.74
C GLU A 461 -33.92 52.12 -66.13
N LEU A 462 -34.55 52.07 -64.94
CA LEU A 462 -35.86 51.41 -64.70
C LEU A 462 -36.20 51.25 -63.20
N PHE A 463 -37.13 52.10 -62.77
CA PHE A 463 -38.34 51.84 -61.97
C PHE A 463 -38.36 51.02 -60.65
N ALA A 464 -39.01 51.67 -59.68
CA ALA A 464 -40.02 51.17 -58.72
C ALA A 464 -39.61 50.78 -57.27
N ARG A 465 -40.14 51.58 -56.33
CA ARG A 465 -40.48 51.27 -54.92
C ARG A 465 -41.79 50.45 -54.84
N PRO A 466 -42.35 50.08 -53.66
CA PRO A 466 -41.80 49.63 -52.35
C PRO A 466 -42.55 48.36 -51.82
N SER A 467 -42.24 47.83 -50.60
CA SER A 467 -43.21 47.39 -49.56
C SER A 467 -42.74 46.26 -48.62
N GLU A 468 -42.92 46.51 -47.31
CA GLU A 468 -43.39 45.70 -46.15
C GLU A 468 -42.99 44.22 -45.87
N LYS A 469 -43.02 43.92 -44.55
CA LYS A 469 -42.73 42.68 -43.77
C LYS A 469 -43.87 41.62 -43.89
N PRO A 470 -44.02 40.54 -43.07
CA PRO A 470 -43.14 39.57 -42.34
C PRO A 470 -43.54 38.06 -42.58
N SER A 471 -42.93 37.13 -41.81
CA SER A 471 -43.45 35.84 -41.27
C SER A 471 -43.40 34.49 -42.04
N GLU A 472 -43.08 33.45 -41.23
CA GLU A 472 -43.60 32.07 -41.18
C GLU A 472 -42.84 30.86 -41.76
N THR A 473 -43.12 29.72 -41.11
CA THR A 473 -42.30 28.53 -40.79
C THR A 473 -42.61 27.32 -41.72
N PRO A 474 -42.30 26.03 -41.37
CA PRO A 474 -41.65 24.95 -42.18
C PRO A 474 -42.67 24.06 -42.96
N PRO A 475 -42.51 22.76 -43.38
CA PRO A 475 -41.52 21.68 -43.11
C PRO A 475 -41.18 20.70 -44.30
N ALA A 476 -40.46 19.61 -43.96
CA ALA A 476 -40.66 18.21 -44.40
C ALA A 476 -39.47 17.47 -45.07
N ALA A 477 -39.18 16.28 -44.50
CA ALA A 477 -38.23 15.24 -44.92
C ALA A 477 -38.68 14.47 -46.19
N PRO A 478 -37.88 13.53 -46.76
CA PRO A 478 -37.81 12.12 -46.31
C PRO A 478 -36.35 11.54 -46.28
N GLU A 479 -35.97 10.65 -45.35
CA GLU A 479 -36.11 9.18 -45.23
C GLU A 479 -35.07 8.29 -45.97
N LEU A 480 -34.21 7.66 -45.15
CA LEU A 480 -33.78 6.24 -45.06
C LEU A 480 -33.30 5.44 -46.29
N THR A 481 -32.10 4.84 -46.16
CA THR A 481 -31.90 3.39 -46.36
C THR A 481 -30.78 2.83 -45.48
N LEU A 482 -31.15 1.79 -44.73
CA LEU A 482 -30.35 0.93 -43.86
C LEU A 482 -29.77 -0.22 -44.69
N VAL A 483 -28.49 -0.59 -44.51
CA VAL A 483 -27.95 -1.88 -45.00
C VAL A 483 -27.16 -2.54 -43.89
N GLU A 484 -27.72 -3.63 -43.36
CA GLU A 484 -27.08 -4.61 -42.48
C GLU A 484 -26.10 -5.49 -43.28
N ARG A 485 -25.03 -5.96 -42.61
CA ARG A 485 -24.42 -7.26 -42.94
C ARG A 485 -23.65 -7.85 -41.76
N GLU A 486 -24.06 -9.04 -41.37
CA GLU A 486 -23.46 -9.95 -40.39
C GLU A 486 -22.71 -11.12 -41.13
N PRO A 487 -22.14 -12.14 -40.46
CA PRO A 487 -20.70 -12.45 -40.45
C PRO A 487 -20.33 -13.77 -41.18
N VAL A 488 -19.02 -14.11 -41.27
CA VAL A 488 -18.56 -15.44 -41.73
C VAL A 488 -17.44 -16.01 -40.85
N ARG A 489 -17.52 -17.33 -40.65
CA ARG A 489 -16.79 -18.25 -39.77
C ARG A 489 -16.01 -19.26 -40.63
N SER A 490 -14.83 -19.72 -40.18
CA SER A 490 -14.16 -21.01 -40.53
C SER A 490 -12.98 -21.17 -39.55
N VAL A 491 -12.69 -22.24 -38.79
CA VAL A 491 -12.70 -23.74 -38.86
C VAL A 491 -11.52 -24.35 -39.63
N ALA A 492 -10.56 -24.91 -38.86
CA ALA A 492 -9.70 -26.10 -39.10
C ALA A 492 -8.57 -26.11 -38.05
N GLU A 493 -7.89 -27.17 -37.62
CA GLU A 493 -8.14 -28.61 -37.41
C GLU A 493 -7.05 -29.07 -36.40
N SER A 494 -7.25 -30.20 -35.75
CA SER A 494 -6.51 -30.68 -34.57
C SER A 494 -5.18 -31.38 -34.88
N GLU A 495 -4.21 -31.32 -33.96
CA GLU A 495 -3.24 -32.41 -33.74
C GLU A 495 -3.12 -32.71 -32.24
N GLN A 496 -3.56 -33.92 -31.89
CA GLN A 496 -3.47 -34.55 -30.58
C GLN A 496 -2.07 -35.19 -30.43
N LEU A 497 -1.40 -34.93 -29.31
CA LEU A 497 -0.33 -35.80 -28.81
C LEU A 497 -0.66 -36.20 -27.37
N THR A 498 -0.66 -37.51 -27.17
CA THR A 498 -0.90 -38.26 -25.93
C THR A 498 0.03 -37.83 -24.78
N PRO A 499 -0.45 -37.78 -23.52
CA PRO A 499 0.34 -37.34 -22.37
C PRO A 499 1.30 -38.43 -21.88
N GLU A 500 2.56 -38.06 -21.63
CA GLU A 500 3.44 -38.83 -20.77
C GLU A 500 2.96 -38.72 -19.31
N ARG A 501 2.94 -39.88 -18.67
CA ARG A 501 2.44 -40.11 -17.33
C ARG A 501 3.51 -39.71 -16.31
N GLU A 502 3.35 -38.55 -15.67
CA GLU A 502 4.12 -38.15 -14.49
C GLU A 502 3.25 -38.20 -13.22
N GLU A 503 3.90 -38.57 -12.11
CA GLU A 503 3.32 -38.95 -10.82
C GLU A 503 2.30 -37.96 -10.25
N GLY A 504 1.19 -38.50 -9.73
CA GLY A 504 0.11 -37.71 -9.14
C GLY A 504 0.59 -36.89 -7.94
N ALA A 505 0.71 -35.58 -8.14
CA ALA A 505 1.02 -34.63 -7.09
C ALA A 505 -0.11 -34.59 -6.05
N ALA A 506 0.23 -34.39 -4.78
CA ALA A 506 -0.75 -34.19 -3.72
C ALA A 506 -1.58 -32.91 -3.98
N PRO A 507 -2.86 -32.85 -3.55
CA PRO A 507 -3.69 -31.66 -3.73
C PRO A 507 -3.04 -30.46 -3.02
N THR A 508 -2.81 -29.38 -3.76
CA THR A 508 -2.16 -28.17 -3.23
C THR A 508 -3.12 -27.00 -3.25
N SER A 509 -2.94 -26.08 -2.29
CA SER A 509 -3.68 -24.83 -2.24
C SER A 509 -3.09 -23.75 -3.14
N ASN A 510 -1.91 -23.98 -3.72
CA ASN A 510 -1.19 -23.01 -4.55
C ASN A 510 -0.65 -23.69 -5.81
N ILE A 511 -0.99 -23.12 -6.97
CA ILE A 511 -0.58 -23.59 -8.29
C ILE A 511 -0.03 -22.41 -9.09
N VAL A 512 1.02 -22.63 -9.88
CA VAL A 512 1.63 -21.63 -10.77
C VAL A 512 1.10 -21.83 -12.19
N LEU A 513 0.58 -20.78 -12.82
CA LEU A 513 0.18 -20.78 -14.23
C LEU A 513 1.22 -20.05 -15.07
N MET A 514 1.61 -20.61 -16.21
CA MET A 514 2.43 -19.95 -17.22
C MET A 514 1.61 -19.79 -18.50
N LEU A 515 1.37 -18.55 -18.93
CA LEU A 515 0.57 -18.21 -20.11
C LEU A 515 1.48 -17.71 -21.23
N SER A 516 1.31 -18.25 -22.44
CA SER A 516 2.06 -17.83 -23.63
C SER A 516 1.28 -18.07 -24.93
N PRO A 517 1.29 -17.18 -25.94
CA PRO A 517 1.73 -15.79 -25.90
C PRO A 517 0.63 -14.88 -25.33
N VAL A 518 1.02 -13.83 -24.63
CA VAL A 518 0.16 -12.76 -24.14
C VAL A 518 0.55 -11.46 -24.85
N PRO A 519 -0.30 -10.91 -25.74
CA PRO A 519 0.07 -9.86 -26.70
C PRO A 519 0.25 -8.48 -26.06
N SER A 520 -0.40 -8.23 -24.92
CA SER A 520 -0.30 -6.97 -24.19
C SER A 520 -0.61 -7.15 -22.71
N PHE A 521 -0.15 -6.21 -21.88
CA PHE A 521 -0.47 -6.21 -20.45
C PHE A 521 -1.97 -6.02 -20.20
N ALA A 522 -2.66 -5.20 -20.99
CA ALA A 522 -4.12 -5.04 -20.88
C ALA A 522 -4.83 -6.38 -21.10
N ARG A 523 -4.35 -7.17 -22.08
CA ARG A 523 -4.87 -8.51 -22.32
C ARG A 523 -4.59 -9.44 -21.15
N LEU A 524 -3.40 -9.37 -20.54
CA LEU A 524 -3.08 -10.14 -19.33
C LEU A 524 -4.08 -9.88 -18.20
N VAL A 525 -4.43 -8.62 -17.97
CA VAL A 525 -5.38 -8.22 -16.92
C VAL A 525 -6.79 -8.77 -17.20
N ASP A 526 -7.23 -8.76 -18.47
CA ASP A 526 -8.52 -9.36 -18.85
C ASP A 526 -8.54 -10.86 -18.58
N ILE A 527 -7.44 -11.54 -18.89
CA ILE A 527 -7.27 -12.98 -18.65
C ILE A 527 -7.26 -13.28 -17.16
N GLU A 528 -6.53 -12.49 -16.37
CA GLU A 528 -6.51 -12.58 -14.91
C GLU A 528 -7.91 -12.45 -14.31
N ARG A 529 -8.69 -11.42 -14.71
CA ARG A 529 -10.06 -11.23 -14.21
C ARG A 529 -10.96 -12.43 -14.50
N ARG A 530 -10.81 -13.03 -15.68
CA ARG A 530 -11.60 -14.20 -16.09
C ARG A 530 -11.21 -15.45 -15.31
N ILE A 531 -9.92 -15.72 -15.11
CA ILE A 531 -9.47 -16.85 -14.27
C ILE A 531 -9.85 -16.62 -12.80
N GLN A 532 -9.76 -15.38 -12.30
CA GLN A 532 -10.14 -15.03 -10.93
C GLN A 532 -11.66 -15.20 -10.68
N SER A 533 -12.49 -15.11 -11.73
CA SER A 533 -13.93 -15.33 -11.63
C SER A 533 -14.32 -16.80 -11.38
N LEU A 534 -13.39 -17.74 -11.58
CA LEU A 534 -13.62 -19.15 -11.28
C LEU A 534 -13.87 -19.35 -9.79
N ALA A 535 -14.92 -20.08 -9.43
CA ALA A 535 -15.32 -20.31 -8.04
C ALA A 535 -14.20 -20.98 -7.21
N GLN A 536 -13.32 -21.73 -7.85
CA GLN A 536 -12.21 -22.46 -7.25
C GLN A 536 -11.05 -21.53 -6.85
N VAL A 537 -10.93 -20.35 -7.48
CA VAL A 537 -9.81 -19.42 -7.27
C VAL A 537 -10.14 -18.48 -6.10
N ARG A 538 -9.20 -18.38 -5.15
CA ARG A 538 -9.26 -17.45 -4.01
C ARG A 538 -8.50 -16.18 -4.32
N THR A 539 -7.27 -16.33 -4.78
CA THR A 539 -6.35 -15.24 -5.07
C THR A 539 -5.62 -15.58 -6.35
N LEU A 540 -5.48 -14.59 -7.22
CA LEU A 540 -4.68 -14.70 -8.43
C LEU A 540 -3.87 -13.41 -8.52
N TYR A 541 -2.58 -13.53 -8.81
CA TYR A 541 -1.74 -12.37 -9.07
C TYR A 541 -0.64 -12.72 -10.07
N VAL A 542 -0.29 -11.75 -10.91
CA VAL A 542 0.81 -11.85 -11.88
C VAL A 542 2.13 -11.75 -11.13
N ARG A 543 2.97 -12.79 -11.26
CA ARG A 543 4.31 -12.86 -10.67
C ARG A 543 5.37 -12.27 -11.59
N ASP A 544 5.28 -12.53 -12.89
CA ASP A 544 6.18 -11.99 -13.90
C ASP A 544 5.47 -11.89 -15.26
N PHE A 545 5.84 -10.89 -16.06
CA PHE A 545 5.38 -10.73 -17.44
C PHE A 545 6.50 -10.16 -18.30
N ARG A 546 7.13 -11.01 -19.11
CA ARG A 546 8.27 -10.64 -19.97
C ARG A 546 8.19 -11.37 -21.30
N GLY A 547 8.46 -10.66 -22.39
CA GLY A 547 8.54 -11.26 -23.73
C GLY A 547 7.28 -11.97 -24.20
N GLY A 548 6.10 -11.52 -23.76
CA GLY A 548 4.82 -12.16 -24.08
C GLY A 548 4.52 -13.44 -23.29
N VAL A 549 5.31 -13.78 -22.27
CA VAL A 549 5.02 -14.89 -21.35
C VAL A 549 4.66 -14.33 -19.98
N ALA A 550 3.52 -14.74 -19.42
CA ALA A 550 3.07 -14.35 -18.09
C ALA A 550 3.12 -15.53 -17.12
N THR A 551 3.68 -15.33 -15.94
CA THR A 551 3.62 -16.30 -14.83
C THR A 551 2.67 -15.76 -13.78
N LEU A 552 1.64 -16.53 -13.40
CA LEU A 552 0.64 -16.16 -12.42
C LEU A 552 0.67 -17.16 -11.26
N ALA A 553 0.52 -16.65 -10.04
CA ALA A 553 0.36 -17.49 -8.86
C ALA A 553 -1.13 -17.55 -8.50
N VAL A 554 -1.65 -18.77 -8.39
CA VAL A 554 -3.05 -19.04 -8.10
C VAL A 554 -3.15 -19.69 -6.73
N GLY A 555 -3.80 -18.98 -5.81
CA GLY A 555 -4.24 -19.53 -4.53
C GLY A 555 -5.67 -20.03 -4.66
N LEU A 556 -5.89 -21.29 -4.32
CA LEU A 556 -7.16 -22.00 -4.44
C LEU A 556 -7.95 -21.90 -3.13
N ARG A 557 -9.29 -21.91 -3.23
CA ARG A 557 -10.18 -21.94 -2.05
C ARG A 557 -10.18 -23.28 -1.36
N VAL A 558 -10.01 -24.36 -2.13
CA VAL A 558 -9.94 -25.74 -1.67
C VAL A 558 -8.70 -26.37 -2.29
N PRO A 559 -7.86 -27.10 -1.52
CA PRO A 559 -6.73 -27.83 -2.09
C PRO A 559 -7.24 -28.80 -3.16
N MET A 560 -6.72 -28.70 -4.38
CA MET A 560 -7.16 -29.53 -5.52
C MET A 560 -5.97 -29.90 -6.40
N LEU A 561 -6.17 -30.91 -7.26
CA LEU A 561 -5.15 -31.32 -8.21
C LEU A 561 -5.02 -30.32 -9.35
N VAL A 562 -3.84 -30.31 -9.97
CA VAL A 562 -3.52 -29.48 -11.12
C VAL A 562 -4.49 -29.74 -12.30
N ASP A 563 -4.86 -31.00 -12.52
CA ASP A 563 -5.82 -31.39 -13.58
C ASP A 563 -7.26 -30.94 -13.29
N GLU A 564 -7.63 -30.84 -12.01
CA GLU A 564 -8.95 -30.34 -11.59
C GLU A 564 -9.04 -28.83 -11.82
N LEU A 565 -7.98 -28.09 -11.52
CA LEU A 565 -7.88 -26.67 -11.86
C LEU A 565 -7.90 -26.45 -13.38
N TRP A 566 -7.15 -27.26 -14.15
CA TRP A 566 -7.17 -27.19 -15.61
C TRP A 566 -8.58 -27.41 -16.16
N SER A 567 -9.30 -28.41 -15.67
CA SER A 567 -10.68 -28.69 -16.08
C SER A 567 -11.60 -27.49 -15.83
N ALA A 568 -11.41 -26.77 -14.71
CA ALA A 568 -12.14 -25.53 -14.44
C ALA A 568 -11.75 -24.39 -15.40
N ILE A 569 -10.46 -24.21 -15.68
CA ILE A 569 -9.99 -23.20 -16.62
C ILE A 569 -10.48 -23.48 -18.05
N ALA A 570 -10.52 -24.75 -18.47
CA ALA A 570 -11.01 -25.16 -19.78
C ALA A 570 -12.50 -24.86 -20.01
N THR A 571 -13.29 -24.60 -18.96
CA THR A 571 -14.69 -24.16 -19.09
C THR A 571 -14.85 -22.71 -19.53
N LEU A 572 -13.78 -21.92 -19.50
CA LEU A 572 -13.82 -20.52 -19.94
C LEU A 572 -13.97 -20.46 -21.46
N GLU A 573 -15.08 -19.86 -21.95
CA GLU A 573 -15.32 -19.71 -23.39
C GLU A 573 -14.33 -18.75 -24.08
N GLN A 574 -13.86 -17.75 -23.33
CA GLN A 574 -12.85 -16.77 -23.72
C GLN A 574 -12.08 -16.32 -22.47
N PRO A 575 -10.75 -16.14 -22.53
CA PRO A 575 -9.84 -16.66 -23.56
C PRO A 575 -9.89 -18.20 -23.63
N ARG A 576 -9.64 -18.77 -24.82
CA ARG A 576 -9.50 -20.21 -24.98
C ARG A 576 -8.06 -20.62 -24.66
N PHE A 577 -7.91 -21.66 -23.87
CA PHE A 577 -6.60 -22.18 -23.49
C PHE A 577 -6.39 -23.58 -24.07
N ALA A 578 -5.16 -23.86 -24.47
CA ALA A 578 -4.65 -25.20 -24.75
C ALA A 578 -3.59 -25.55 -23.71
N LEU A 579 -3.71 -26.70 -23.08
CA LEU A 579 -2.69 -27.20 -22.16
C LEU A 579 -1.44 -27.62 -22.94
N GLN A 580 -0.28 -27.03 -22.63
CA GLN A 580 1.01 -27.44 -23.21
C GLN A 580 1.72 -28.44 -22.31
N ARG A 581 1.74 -28.17 -21.00
CA ARG A 581 2.39 -29.03 -20.01
C ARG A 581 1.70 -28.86 -18.66
N SER A 582 1.48 -29.97 -17.98
CA SER A 582 1.17 -30.00 -16.55
C SER A 582 2.37 -30.56 -15.81
N GLY A 583 2.73 -29.91 -14.71
CA GLY A 583 3.72 -30.39 -13.74
C GLY A 583 3.08 -30.40 -12.34
N GLY A 584 3.77 -30.96 -11.34
CA GLY A 584 3.17 -31.25 -10.04
C GLY A 584 2.47 -30.06 -9.35
N THR A 585 2.95 -28.83 -9.54
CA THR A 585 2.29 -27.59 -9.04
C THR A 585 2.26 -26.48 -10.09
N SER A 586 2.44 -26.81 -11.37
CA SER A 586 2.56 -25.83 -12.45
C SER A 586 1.75 -26.22 -13.69
N LEU A 587 1.08 -25.26 -14.31
CA LEU A 587 0.37 -25.43 -15.58
C LEU A 587 0.93 -24.47 -16.62
N GLU A 588 1.38 -24.98 -17.75
CA GLU A 588 1.76 -24.20 -18.91
C GLU A 588 0.61 -24.22 -19.92
N LEU A 589 0.03 -23.05 -20.17
CA LEU A 589 -1.14 -22.85 -21.00
C LEU A 589 -0.80 -21.97 -22.19
N ARG A 590 -1.22 -22.41 -23.37
CA ARG A 590 -1.19 -21.62 -24.59
C ARG A 590 -2.53 -20.94 -24.82
N ILE A 591 -2.52 -19.64 -25.14
CA ILE A 591 -3.75 -18.92 -25.47
C ILE A 591 -4.06 -19.13 -26.95
N GLU A 592 -5.22 -19.72 -27.25
CA GLU A 592 -5.67 -19.98 -28.62
C GLU A 592 -6.32 -18.74 -29.24
N GLY A 593 -6.01 -18.46 -30.51
CA GLY A 593 -6.55 -17.33 -31.26
C GLY A 593 -5.74 -16.03 -31.16
N GLU A 594 -4.66 -16.01 -30.37
CA GLU A 594 -3.73 -14.88 -30.27
C GLU A 594 -2.44 -15.23 -31.03
N ALA A 595 -2.36 -14.80 -32.29
CA ALA A 595 -1.16 -14.99 -33.11
C ALA A 595 0.03 -14.27 -32.45
N GLY A 596 1.13 -14.99 -32.30
CA GLY A 596 2.35 -14.48 -31.68
C GLY A 596 2.85 -13.23 -32.38
N ALA A 597 2.79 -12.09 -31.69
CA ALA A 597 3.63 -10.95 -31.98
C ALA A 597 5.06 -11.29 -31.52
N GLY A 598 5.72 -12.16 -32.29
CA GLY A 598 7.13 -12.46 -32.15
C GLY A 598 7.94 -11.55 -33.07
N VAL A 599 8.84 -10.79 -32.44
CA VAL A 599 10.17 -10.41 -32.95
C VAL A 599 10.20 -9.56 -34.24
N ALA A 600 10.43 -8.26 -34.05
CA ALA A 600 11.25 -7.43 -34.94
C ALA A 600 12.23 -6.62 -34.08
#